data_AF-A0A1I0STJ6-F1
#
_entry.id   AF-A0A1I0STJ6-F1
#
_cell.length_a   1.000
_cell.length_b   1.000
_cell.length_c   1.000
_cell.angle_alpha   90.00
_cell.angle_beta   90.00
_cell.angle_gamma   90.00
#
_symmetry.space_group_name_H-M   'P 1'
#
loop_
_entity.id
_entity.type
_entity.pdbx_description
1 polymer ?
#
loop_
_entity_poly.entity_id
_entity_poly.type
_entity_poly.pdbx_seq_one_letter_code
_entity_poly.pdbx_strand_id
1 'polypeptide(L)'
;MVDGRYVSKQIEITTWVLKEACQQVKQWQHHFPTLKLAVNLSPFLLNRKQFVTHVKNILQETQFPPTYLILEITESGLMENIETGKHVLTQLKQLGVQVAIDDFGTGFSSLAYKIRFVKARDFSRWDEMKQKY
;
A
#
# COMPACT_ATOMS: atom_id res chain seq x y z
N MET A 1 -12.37 17.51 14.32
CA MET A 1 -12.63 17.47 12.86
C MET A 1 -11.36 17.96 12.17
N VAL A 2 -10.72 17.15 11.33
CA VAL A 2 -9.51 17.56 10.58
C VAL A 2 -9.97 18.47 9.43
N ASP A 3 -9.29 19.61 9.23
CA ASP A 3 -9.60 20.56 8.14
C ASP A 3 -9.52 19.86 6.78
N GLY A 4 -10.56 20.01 5.95
CA GLY A 4 -10.61 19.44 4.60
C GLY A 4 -9.45 19.88 3.71
N ARG A 5 -8.84 21.04 3.98
CA ARG A 5 -7.61 21.50 3.30
C ARG A 5 -6.36 20.70 3.66
N TYR A 6 -6.30 20.16 4.87
CA TYR A 6 -5.17 19.33 5.29
C TYR A 6 -5.23 17.95 4.63
N VAL A 7 -6.44 17.39 4.55
CA VAL A 7 -6.74 16.13 3.88
C VAL A 7 -6.36 16.18 2.40
N SER A 8 -6.72 17.25 1.68
CA SER A 8 -6.38 17.39 0.26
C SER A 8 -4.86 17.44 0.04
N LYS A 9 -4.14 18.17 0.89
CA LYS A 9 -2.68 18.33 0.79
C LYS A 9 -1.93 17.02 1.05
N GLN A 10 -2.38 16.20 2.01
CA GLN A 10 -1.78 14.90 2.29
C GLN A 10 -1.92 13.93 1.10
N ILE A 11 -3.09 13.92 0.46
CA ILE A 11 -3.34 13.10 -0.74
C ILE A 11 -2.43 13.55 -1.87
N GLU A 12 -2.38 14.85 -2.15
CA GLU A 12 -1.60 15.44 -3.24
C GLU A 12 -0.11 15.10 -3.12
N ILE A 13 0.48 15.31 -1.94
CA ILE A 13 1.89 14.98 -1.67
C ILE A 13 2.12 13.49 -1.85
N THR A 14 1.22 12.64 -1.32
CA THR A 14 1.40 11.18 -1.41
C THR A 14 1.36 10.71 -2.86
N THR A 15 0.43 11.23 -3.66
CA THR A 15 0.32 10.87 -5.08
C THR A 15 1.52 11.36 -5.88
N TRP A 16 2.02 12.57 -5.57
CA TRP A 16 3.21 13.09 -6.21
C TRP A 16 4.44 12.24 -5.88
N VAL A 17 4.70 11.96 -4.59
CA VAL A 17 5.82 11.12 -4.16
C VAL A 17 5.75 9.73 -4.79
N LEU A 18 4.58 9.09 -4.81
CA LEU A 18 4.40 7.78 -5.40
C LEU A 18 4.70 7.79 -6.91
N LYS A 19 4.28 8.85 -7.62
CA LYS A 19 4.55 9.03 -9.05
C LYS A 19 6.04 9.16 -9.33
N GLU A 20 6.74 10.05 -8.62
CA GLU A 20 8.18 10.25 -8.77
C GLU A 20 8.95 8.96 -8.45
N ALA A 21 8.57 8.26 -7.38
CA ALA A 21 9.19 6.97 -7.02
C ALA A 21 9.01 5.91 -8.11
N CYS A 22 7.79 5.78 -8.67
CA CYS A 22 7.54 4.87 -9.79
C CYS A 22 8.41 5.20 -11.01
N GLN A 23 8.54 6.49 -11.36
CA GLN A 23 9.39 6.93 -12.47
C GLN A 23 10.86 6.63 -12.21
N GLN A 24 11.35 6.94 -11.01
CA GLN A 24 12.74 6.74 -10.65
C GLN A 24 13.13 5.26 -10.63
N VAL A 25 12.31 4.41 -10.00
CA VAL A 25 12.57 2.96 -9.94
C VAL A 25 12.47 2.34 -11.33
N LYS A 26 11.55 2.80 -12.19
CA LYS A 26 11.49 2.35 -13.58
C LYS A 26 12.78 2.64 -14.35
N GLN A 27 13.39 3.80 -14.14
CA GLN A 27 14.68 4.13 -14.75
C GLN A 27 15.78 3.19 -14.22
N TRP A 28 15.81 2.95 -12.90
CA TRP A 28 16.76 2.01 -12.31
C TRP A 28 16.57 0.57 -12.76
N GLN A 29 15.34 0.15 -13.12
CA GLN A 29 15.07 -1.18 -13.66
C GLN A 29 15.79 -1.47 -14.98
N HIS A 30 16.27 -0.45 -15.70
CA HIS A 30 17.12 -0.65 -16.86
C HIS A 30 18.46 -1.34 -16.50
N HIS A 31 18.96 -1.07 -15.30
CA HIS A 31 20.19 -1.68 -14.76
C HIS A 31 19.89 -2.80 -13.75
N PHE A 32 18.73 -2.75 -13.09
CA PHE A 32 18.29 -3.70 -12.07
C PHE A 32 16.89 -4.24 -12.38
N PRO A 33 16.73 -5.16 -13.35
CA PRO A 33 15.41 -5.56 -13.88
C PRO A 33 14.44 -6.16 -12.86
N THR A 34 14.94 -6.62 -11.71
CA THR A 34 14.15 -7.21 -10.63
C THR A 34 13.85 -6.25 -9.48
N LEU A 35 14.31 -4.99 -9.57
CA LEU A 35 14.14 -4.00 -8.51
C LEU A 35 12.66 -3.65 -8.31
N LYS A 36 12.18 -3.81 -7.08
CA LYS A 36 10.81 -3.49 -6.67
C LYS A 36 10.76 -2.18 -5.88
N LEU A 37 9.62 -1.50 -5.93
CA LEU A 37 9.33 -0.31 -5.14
C LEU A 37 8.40 -0.71 -3.99
N ALA A 38 8.83 -0.49 -2.74
CA ALA A 38 7.98 -0.63 -1.56
C ALA A 38 7.65 0.76 -0.99
N VAL A 39 6.37 1.04 -0.76
CA VAL A 39 5.90 2.33 -0.23
C VAL A 39 4.97 2.09 0.95
N ASN A 40 5.25 2.77 2.07
CA ASN A 40 4.38 2.77 3.23
C ASN A 40 3.13 3.62 2.97
N LEU A 41 1.97 3.02 3.15
CA LEU A 41 0.67 3.65 2.97
C LEU A 41 0.13 4.12 4.32
N SER A 42 -0.21 5.40 4.39
CA SER A 42 -0.91 5.95 5.54
C SER A 42 -2.29 5.27 5.72
N PRO A 43 -2.67 4.87 6.94
CA PRO A 43 -4.01 4.37 7.27
C PRO A 43 -5.14 5.28 6.76
N PHE A 44 -4.91 6.59 6.79
CA PHE A 44 -5.86 7.58 6.32
C PHE A 44 -6.28 7.37 4.84
N LEU A 45 -5.34 6.97 3.98
CA LEU A 45 -5.59 6.75 2.55
C LEU A 45 -6.25 5.41 2.28
N LEU A 46 -5.97 4.40 3.11
CA LEU A 46 -6.60 3.08 3.03
C LEU A 46 -8.13 3.17 3.17
N ASN A 47 -8.62 4.16 3.91
CA ASN A 47 -10.03 4.40 4.12
C ASN A 47 -10.71 5.22 3.00
N ARG A 48 -10.00 5.51 1.90
CA ARG A 48 -10.49 6.34 0.78
C ARG A 48 -10.54 5.53 -0.51
N LYS A 49 -11.75 5.27 -1.02
CA LYS A 49 -11.97 4.56 -2.30
C LYS A 49 -11.25 5.21 -3.49
N GLN A 50 -11.09 6.54 -3.47
CA GLN A 50 -10.41 7.30 -4.53
C GLN A 50 -8.90 6.97 -4.64
N PHE A 51 -8.29 6.45 -3.57
CA PHE A 51 -6.86 6.12 -3.57
C PHE A 51 -6.51 5.06 -4.62
N VAL A 52 -7.36 4.05 -4.79
CA VAL A 52 -7.17 3.00 -5.82
C VAL A 52 -7.13 3.62 -7.22
N THR A 53 -8.00 4.59 -7.50
CA THR A 53 -8.02 5.31 -8.77
C THR A 53 -6.72 6.09 -8.97
N HIS A 54 -6.20 6.75 -7.94
CA HIS A 54 -4.92 7.46 -8.04
C HIS A 54 -3.76 6.50 -8.33
N VAL A 55 -3.69 5.36 -7.64
CA VAL A 55 -2.65 4.34 -7.90
C VAL A 55 -2.76 3.83 -9.34
N LYS A 56 -3.97 3.53 -9.82
CA LYS A 56 -4.20 3.11 -11.21
C LYS A 56 -3.69 4.14 -12.20
N ASN A 57 -4.04 5.42 -12.02
CA ASN A 57 -3.62 6.50 -12.91
C ASN A 57 -2.10 6.67 -12.91
N ILE A 58 -1.46 6.63 -11.73
CA ILE A 58 0.00 6.72 -11.61
C ILE A 58 0.69 5.57 -12.34
N LEU A 59 0.22 4.32 -12.16
CA LEU A 59 0.79 3.16 -12.86
C LEU A 59 0.64 3.28 -14.38
N GLN A 60 -0.49 3.81 -14.86
CA GLN A 60 -0.73 4.08 -16.27
C GLN A 60 0.17 5.21 -16.81
N GLU A 61 0.29 6.33 -16.12
CA GLU A 61 1.10 7.48 -16.53
C GLU A 61 2.59 7.16 -16.55
N THR A 62 3.07 6.49 -15.50
CA THR A 62 4.49 6.12 -15.37
C THR A 62 4.84 4.87 -16.17
N GLN A 63 3.82 4.12 -16.61
CA GLN A 63 3.97 2.81 -17.23
C GLN A 63 4.82 1.88 -16.34
N PHE A 64 4.68 2.00 -15.01
CA PHE A 64 5.40 1.18 -14.04
C PHE A 64 4.67 -0.16 -13.87
N PRO A 65 5.37 -1.31 -13.94
CA PRO A 65 4.72 -2.61 -13.81
C PRO A 65 4.07 -2.78 -12.42
N PRO A 66 2.75 -3.02 -12.33
CA PRO A 66 2.06 -3.11 -11.04
C PRO A 66 2.63 -4.19 -10.12
N THR A 67 3.10 -5.30 -10.68
CA THR A 67 3.69 -6.44 -9.95
C THR A 67 5.01 -6.12 -9.25
N TYR A 68 5.60 -4.96 -9.53
CA TYR A 68 6.82 -4.46 -8.90
C TYR A 68 6.55 -3.38 -7.84
N LEU A 69 5.29 -2.93 -7.70
CA LEU A 69 4.87 -2.05 -6.62
C LEU A 69 4.38 -2.88 -5.44
N ILE A 70 4.93 -2.60 -4.26
CA ILE A 70 4.51 -3.15 -2.97
C ILE A 70 3.99 -1.98 -2.12
N LEU A 71 2.73 -2.06 -1.70
CA LEU A 71 2.17 -1.13 -0.72
C LEU A 71 2.16 -1.78 0.65
N GLU A 72 2.84 -1.14 1.60
CA GLU A 72 2.94 -1.60 2.99
C GLU A 72 1.89 -0.88 3.83
N ILE A 73 1.12 -1.63 4.62
CA ILE A 73 0.00 -1.10 5.41
C ILE A 73 0.13 -1.62 6.83
N THR A 74 -0.06 -0.76 7.82
CA THR A 74 -0.03 -1.21 9.20
C THR A 74 -1.28 -2.02 9.57
N GLU A 75 -1.12 -3.03 10.44
CA GLU A 75 -2.25 -3.77 10.99
C GLU A 75 -3.27 -2.82 11.65
N SER A 76 -2.80 -1.90 12.49
CA SER A 76 -3.64 -0.91 13.17
C SER A 76 -4.48 -0.07 12.19
N GLY A 77 -3.87 0.39 11.12
CA GLY A 77 -4.56 1.22 10.12
C GLY A 77 -5.61 0.47 9.33
N LEU A 78 -5.39 -0.83 9.14
CA LEU A 78 -6.37 -1.71 8.52
C LEU A 78 -7.55 -2.02 9.46
N MET A 79 -7.30 -2.09 10.77
CA MET A 79 -8.35 -2.33 11.76
C MET A 79 -9.28 -1.13 11.98
N GLU A 80 -8.82 0.11 11.72
CA GLU A 80 -9.67 1.31 11.85
C GLU A 80 -10.98 1.20 11.05
N ASN A 81 -10.93 0.60 9.85
CA ASN A 81 -12.13 0.29 9.06
C ASN A 81 -11.87 -0.93 8.19
N ILE A 82 -11.99 -2.11 8.80
CA ILE A 82 -11.62 -3.38 8.18
C ILE A 82 -12.38 -3.67 6.88
N GLU A 83 -13.66 -3.30 6.76
CA GLU A 83 -14.45 -3.57 5.55
C GLU A 83 -14.03 -2.66 4.38
N THR A 84 -13.77 -1.37 4.65
CA THR A 84 -13.24 -0.45 3.62
C THR A 84 -11.82 -0.83 3.23
N GLY A 85 -10.97 -1.13 4.20
CA GLY A 85 -9.61 -1.60 3.97
C GLY A 85 -9.58 -2.86 3.12
N LYS A 86 -10.38 -3.89 3.46
CA LYS A 86 -10.53 -5.11 2.64
C LYS A 86 -10.91 -4.80 1.19
N HIS A 87 -11.85 -3.88 0.97
CA HIS A 87 -12.26 -3.48 -0.37
C HIS A 87 -11.11 -2.84 -1.15
N VAL A 88 -10.42 -1.87 -0.56
CA VAL A 88 -9.27 -1.19 -1.18
C VAL A 88 -8.14 -2.18 -1.48
N LEU A 89 -7.80 -3.06 -0.53
CA LEU A 89 -6.79 -4.09 -0.72
C LEU A 89 -7.12 -5.04 -1.87
N THR A 90 -8.39 -5.44 -1.98
CA THR A 90 -8.86 -6.31 -3.05
C THR A 90 -8.69 -5.64 -4.42
N GLN A 91 -9.07 -4.36 -4.52
CA GLN A 91 -8.91 -3.61 -5.77
C GLN A 91 -7.44 -3.39 -6.14
N LEU A 92 -6.57 -3.09 -5.17
CA LEU A 92 -5.12 -2.98 -5.40
C LEU A 92 -4.53 -4.29 -5.94
N LYS A 93 -4.91 -5.43 -5.36
CA LYS A 93 -4.50 -6.76 -5.86
C LYS A 93 -5.01 -7.02 -7.28
N GLN A 94 -6.25 -6.60 -7.60
CA GLN A 94 -6.80 -6.73 -8.95
C GLN A 94 -6.03 -5.88 -9.98
N LEU A 95 -5.42 -4.77 -9.56
CA LEU A 95 -4.48 -4.01 -10.41
C LEU A 95 -3.13 -4.72 -10.63
N GLY A 96 -2.86 -5.80 -9.90
CA GLY A 96 -1.57 -6.50 -9.91
C GLY A 96 -0.56 -5.96 -8.88
N VAL A 97 -0.96 -5.01 -8.04
CA VAL A 97 -0.12 -4.43 -6.98
C VAL A 97 0.05 -5.44 -5.83
N GLN A 98 1.28 -5.56 -5.32
CA GLN A 98 1.57 -6.35 -4.14
C GLN A 98 1.22 -5.55 -2.88
N VAL A 99 0.68 -6.23 -1.88
CA VAL A 99 0.32 -5.63 -0.60
C VAL A 99 1.01 -6.40 0.51
N ALA A 100 1.67 -5.69 1.41
CA ALA A 100 2.23 -6.22 2.65
C ALA A 100 1.54 -5.59 3.86
N ILE A 101 1.22 -6.40 4.86
CA ILE A 101 0.77 -5.92 6.17
C ILE A 101 1.99 -5.82 7.09
N ASP A 102 2.09 -4.75 7.86
CA ASP A 102 3.18 -4.45 8.78
C ASP A 102 2.67 -4.37 10.23
N ASP A 103 3.33 -5.10 11.13
CA ASP A 103 2.99 -5.16 12.55
C ASP A 103 3.95 -4.25 13.33
N PHE A 104 3.71 -2.93 13.31
CA PHE A 104 4.48 -2.04 14.17
C PHE A 104 3.95 -2.11 15.62
N GLY A 105 4.57 -3.01 16.40
CA GLY A 105 4.47 -3.05 17.86
C GLY A 105 5.75 -3.66 18.44
N THR A 106 6.48 -2.88 19.25
CA THR A 106 7.72 -3.20 19.99
C THR A 106 9.07 -3.16 19.22
N GLY A 107 9.43 -2.00 18.68
CA GLY A 107 10.77 -1.43 18.94
C GLY A 107 12.05 -2.23 18.61
N PHE A 108 12.10 -3.05 17.55
CA PHE A 108 13.38 -3.50 16.99
C PHE A 108 13.38 -3.53 15.45
N SER A 109 14.53 -3.12 14.91
CA SER A 109 14.84 -2.77 13.53
C SER A 109 14.70 -3.88 12.46
N SER A 110 14.78 -3.41 11.21
CA SER A 110 15.60 -3.95 10.10
C SER A 110 15.10 -5.13 9.25
N LEU A 111 15.00 -4.89 7.93
CA LEU A 111 15.48 -5.68 6.77
C LEU A 111 15.37 -7.23 6.73
N ALA A 112 14.72 -7.90 7.68
CA ALA A 112 14.86 -9.36 7.84
C ALA A 112 13.54 -10.16 7.95
N TYR A 113 12.36 -9.54 7.89
CA TYR A 113 11.13 -10.29 8.25
C TYR A 113 10.00 -10.42 7.20
N LYS A 114 9.95 -9.63 6.12
CA LYS A 114 8.81 -9.69 5.15
C LYS A 114 8.97 -10.74 4.03
N ILE A 115 9.38 -11.98 4.36
CA ILE A 115 9.31 -13.15 3.45
C ILE A 115 8.12 -14.08 3.78
N ARG A 116 7.16 -13.66 4.62
CA ARG A 116 6.05 -14.55 5.04
C ARG A 116 4.63 -14.25 4.54
N PHE A 117 4.40 -13.24 3.70
CA PHE A 117 3.03 -12.96 3.21
C PHE A 117 2.85 -12.93 1.68
N VAL A 118 3.78 -13.54 0.93
CA VAL A 118 3.57 -13.88 -0.50
C VAL A 118 2.39 -14.86 -0.71
N LYS A 119 1.76 -15.36 0.36
CA LYS A 119 0.50 -16.12 0.29
C LYS A 119 -0.64 -15.44 1.06
N ALA A 120 -1.04 -14.23 0.66
CA ALA A 120 -2.37 -13.74 1.01
C ALA A 120 -3.43 -14.42 0.12
N ARG A 121 -3.60 -15.73 0.31
CA ARG A 121 -4.59 -16.57 -0.39
C ARG A 121 -5.73 -17.03 0.53
N ASP A 122 -5.76 -16.55 1.77
CA ASP A 122 -6.73 -17.04 2.76
C ASP A 122 -7.45 -15.88 3.45
N PHE A 123 -8.74 -15.75 3.11
CA PHE A 123 -9.66 -14.76 3.70
C PHE A 123 -10.25 -15.24 5.05
N SER A 124 -9.96 -16.47 5.49
CA SER A 124 -10.51 -17.02 6.74
C SER A 124 -9.92 -16.39 8.02
N ARG A 125 -8.66 -15.92 7.98
CA ARG A 125 -7.98 -15.32 9.15
C ARG A 125 -8.45 -13.91 9.52
N TRP A 126 -9.31 -13.28 8.71
CA TRP A 126 -9.75 -11.90 8.96
C TRP A 126 -10.80 -11.79 10.06
N ASP A 127 -11.61 -12.83 10.24
CA ASP A 127 -12.61 -12.85 11.31
C ASP A 127 -11.96 -13.09 12.68
N GLU A 128 -10.82 -13.80 12.72
CA GLU A 128 -9.97 -13.92 13.91
C GLU A 128 -9.37 -12.57 14.32
N MET A 129 -8.93 -11.76 13.35
CA MET A 129 -8.36 -10.44 13.64
C MET A 129 -9.40 -9.46 14.22
N LYS A 130 -10.68 -9.56 13.83
CA LYS A 130 -11.78 -8.76 14.41
C LYS A 130 -12.04 -9.02 15.89
N GLN A 131 -11.63 -10.18 16.42
CA GLN A 131 -11.84 -10.54 17.82
C GLN A 131 -10.66 -10.16 18.71
N LYS A 132 -9.50 -9.88 18.11
CA LYS A 132 -8.26 -9.55 18.82
C LYS A 132 -8.14 -8.07 19.16
N TYR A 133 -8.89 -7.20 18.48
CA TYR A 133 -8.91 -5.74 18.61
C TYR A 133 -10.35 -5.23 18.63
#